data_AF-A0ABC9TH67-F1
#
_entry.id   AF-A0ABC9TH67-F1
#
_cell.length_a   1.000
_cell.length_b   1.000
_cell.length_c   1.000
_cell.angle_alpha   90.00
_cell.angle_beta   90.00
_cell.angle_gamma   90.00
#
_symmetry.space_group_name_H-M   'P 1'
#
loop_
_entity.id
_entity.type
_entity.pdbx_description
1 polymer ?
#
loop_
_entity_poly.entity_id
_entity_poly.type
_entity_poly.pdbx_seq_one_letter_code
_entity_poly.pdbx_strand_id
1 'polypeptide(L)'
;MIVWALFDSGNGCYKRSAQKFEDIEIYSIGLDIENKNDHFIHLNLADYSYMFNDNKLFKVLDKLPKPDLIIASPPCESWSVASAMKNGNACWKREDVTDNLFAPQILPSPFTIRTTIDYEDTNYVYERQFLKRVNGELTVFNTIKIIKKYQPKYFIIENPASGKIWEYIEDVLNFKLPFKNLTRYNNYDYPLQKPTKFASNIHLGLKNKVIKQEIAWGNFSKSYNERSNIPEKLVDDIFKKVLEKNK
;
A
#
# COMPACT_ATOMS: atom_id res chain seq x y z
N MET A 1 10.02 21.27 -0.03
CA MET A 1 8.82 20.42 -0.19
C MET A 1 8.75 19.46 0.98
N ILE A 2 7.70 19.54 1.79
CA ILE A 2 7.49 18.66 2.93
C ILE A 2 6.84 17.35 2.46
N VAL A 3 7.49 16.23 2.74
CA VAL A 3 7.02 14.88 2.38
C VAL A 3 6.72 14.09 3.64
N TRP A 4 5.53 13.54 3.75
CA TRP A 4 5.22 12.49 4.72
C TRP A 4 5.27 11.13 4.03
N ALA A 5 6.18 10.27 4.48
CA ALA A 5 6.35 8.93 3.97
C ALA A 5 5.74 7.91 4.96
N LEU A 6 4.49 7.54 4.70
CA LEU A 6 3.74 6.60 5.53
C LEU A 6 4.18 5.17 5.21
N PHE A 7 4.37 4.37 6.27
CA PHE A 7 4.86 2.99 6.21
C PHE A 7 6.32 2.87 5.73
N ASP A 8 7.12 3.94 5.85
CA ASP A 8 8.55 3.97 5.47
C ASP A 8 9.48 3.54 6.60
N SER A 9 9.10 2.50 7.35
CA SER A 9 9.77 2.08 8.58
C SER A 9 10.78 0.93 8.41
N GLY A 10 10.74 0.20 7.29
CA GLY A 10 11.68 -0.88 6.97
C GLY A 10 13.03 -0.34 6.51
N ASN A 11 13.34 -0.45 5.22
CA ASN A 11 14.61 0.03 4.66
C ASN A 11 14.66 1.55 4.36
N GLY A 12 13.65 2.33 4.79
CA GLY A 12 13.56 3.76 4.51
C GLY A 12 13.64 4.08 3.02
N CYS A 13 12.87 3.37 2.20
CA CYS A 13 12.98 3.45 0.74
C CYS A 13 12.76 4.88 0.23
N TYR A 14 11.80 5.58 0.84
CA TYR A 14 11.52 6.97 0.52
C TYR A 14 12.58 7.90 1.10
N LYS A 15 12.98 7.69 2.37
CA LYS A 15 14.03 8.47 3.03
C LYS A 15 15.35 8.50 2.27
N ARG A 16 15.86 7.32 1.86
CA ARG A 16 17.15 7.21 1.14
C ARG A 16 17.15 8.04 -0.14
N SER A 17 16.06 8.01 -0.89
CA SER A 17 15.92 8.74 -2.14
C SER A 17 15.75 10.24 -1.90
N ALA A 18 14.94 10.62 -0.91
CA ALA A 18 14.69 12.02 -0.56
C ALA A 18 15.97 12.76 -0.12
N GLN A 19 16.90 12.08 0.55
CA GLN A 19 18.18 12.65 0.96
C GLN A 19 19.07 13.12 -0.21
N LYS A 20 18.77 12.71 -1.44
CA LYS A 20 19.47 13.18 -2.66
C LYS A 20 18.96 14.52 -3.18
N PHE A 21 17.86 15.03 -2.64
CA PHE A 21 17.19 16.25 -3.09
C PHE A 21 17.16 17.28 -1.97
N GLU A 22 17.94 18.37 -2.10
CA GLU A 22 17.98 19.45 -1.10
C GLU A 22 16.62 20.12 -0.89
N ASP A 23 15.76 20.11 -1.93
CA ASP A 23 14.41 20.67 -1.89
C ASP A 23 13.39 19.79 -1.12
N ILE A 24 13.78 18.62 -0.61
CA ILE A 24 12.88 17.67 0.08
C ILE A 24 13.23 17.56 1.56
N GLU A 25 12.23 17.84 2.39
CA GLU A 25 12.26 17.52 3.82
C GLU A 25 11.28 16.37 4.06
N ILE A 26 11.80 15.22 4.52
CA ILE A 26 11.02 13.98 4.64
C ILE A 26 10.81 13.54 6.08
N TYR A 27 9.56 13.16 6.37
CA TYR A 27 9.12 12.57 7.63
C TYR A 27 8.66 11.13 7.37
N SER A 28 9.54 10.15 7.62
CA SER A 28 9.20 8.72 7.60
C SER A 28 8.40 8.36 8.85
N ILE A 29 7.26 7.68 8.68
CA ILE A 29 6.31 7.37 9.77
C ILE A 29 5.87 5.91 9.63
N GLY A 30 5.93 5.13 10.72
CA GLY A 30 5.45 3.75 10.69
C GLY A 30 5.92 2.89 11.87
N LEU A 31 5.94 1.57 11.65
CA LEU A 31 6.44 0.55 12.57
C LEU A 31 7.38 -0.40 11.82
N ASP A 32 8.59 -0.64 12.32
CA ASP A 32 9.49 -1.63 11.74
C ASP A 32 9.17 -3.02 12.29
N ILE A 33 8.69 -3.91 11.42
CA ILE A 33 8.32 -5.28 11.81
C ILE A 33 9.55 -6.07 12.24
N GLU A 34 10.72 -5.81 11.65
CA GLU A 34 11.95 -6.51 11.99
C GLU A 34 12.68 -5.87 13.20
N ASN A 35 12.21 -4.72 13.71
CA ASN A 35 12.84 -3.93 14.79
C ASN A 35 14.34 -3.68 14.57
N LYS A 36 14.74 -3.38 13.33
CA LYS A 36 16.14 -3.16 12.93
C LYS A 36 16.48 -1.68 12.71
N ASN A 37 15.47 -0.81 12.64
CA ASN A 37 15.63 0.58 12.25
C ASN A 37 14.92 1.54 13.21
N ASP A 38 15.43 2.77 13.31
CA ASP A 38 14.93 3.84 14.19
C ASP A 38 14.79 5.21 13.48
N HIS A 39 15.01 5.24 12.17
CA HIS A 39 15.08 6.46 11.36
C HIS A 39 13.73 7.15 11.09
N PHE A 40 12.65 6.67 11.70
CA PHE A 40 11.26 7.05 11.45
C PHE A 40 10.53 7.41 12.75
N ILE A 41 9.45 8.18 12.63
CA ILE A 41 8.54 8.45 13.73
C ILE A 41 7.74 7.18 14.01
N HIS A 42 8.00 6.59 15.18
CA HIS A 42 7.33 5.36 15.61
C HIS A 42 5.84 5.62 15.89
N LEU A 43 4.99 5.21 14.95
CA LEU A 43 3.56 5.48 14.99
C LEU A 43 2.78 4.35 14.35
N ASN A 44 1.82 3.79 15.10
CA ASN A 44 0.93 2.78 14.57
C ASN A 44 -0.12 3.42 13.64
N LEU A 45 0.09 3.28 12.33
CA LEU A 45 -0.84 3.79 11.32
C LEU A 45 -2.15 2.97 11.21
N ALA A 46 -2.26 1.84 11.91
CA ALA A 46 -3.50 1.08 12.08
C ALA A 46 -4.25 1.47 13.38
N ASP A 47 -3.76 2.44 14.15
CA ASP A 47 -4.38 2.86 15.41
C ASP A 47 -5.82 3.36 15.20
N TYR A 48 -6.75 2.82 15.97
CA TYR A 48 -8.17 3.20 15.98
C TYR A 48 -8.61 3.74 17.35
N SER A 49 -7.66 3.97 18.27
CA SER A 49 -7.94 4.42 19.65
C SER A 49 -8.66 5.78 19.72
N TYR A 50 -8.67 6.54 18.61
CA TYR A 50 -9.47 7.76 18.48
C TYR A 50 -10.99 7.50 18.62
N MET A 51 -11.46 6.27 18.38
CA MET A 51 -12.84 5.88 18.68
C MET A 51 -13.17 5.93 20.18
N PHE A 52 -12.13 5.87 21.03
CA PHE A 52 -12.23 5.93 22.49
C PHE A 52 -11.62 7.22 23.05
N ASN A 53 -11.63 8.31 22.27
CA ASN A 53 -11.09 9.62 22.61
C ASN A 53 -9.56 9.70 22.79
N ASP A 54 -8.81 8.62 22.50
CA ASP A 54 -7.35 8.68 22.41
C ASP A 54 -6.90 9.03 20.98
N ASN A 55 -6.67 10.32 20.76
CA ASN A 55 -6.24 10.85 19.46
C ASN A 55 -4.72 10.83 19.24
N LYS A 56 -3.96 9.92 19.87
CA LYS A 56 -2.48 9.88 19.77
C LYS A 56 -1.97 9.95 18.33
N LEU A 57 -2.52 9.15 17.40
CA LEU A 57 -2.16 9.17 15.97
C LEU A 57 -2.16 10.60 15.40
N PHE A 58 -3.28 11.31 15.53
CA PHE A 58 -3.42 12.65 14.98
C PHE A 58 -2.68 13.71 15.79
N LYS A 59 -2.60 13.58 17.12
CA LYS A 59 -1.83 14.49 17.98
C LYS A 59 -0.34 14.50 17.63
N VAL A 60 0.20 13.37 17.17
CA VAL A 60 1.60 13.30 16.69
C VAL A 60 1.72 13.95 15.31
N LEU A 61 0.85 13.59 14.37
CA LEU A 61 0.87 14.14 13.01
C LEU A 61 0.61 15.65 12.97
N ASP A 62 -0.26 16.16 13.85
CA ASP A 62 -0.59 17.60 13.97
C ASP A 62 0.60 18.46 14.43
N LYS A 63 1.67 17.85 14.96
CA LYS A 63 2.91 18.56 15.35
C LYS A 63 3.92 18.68 14.20
N LEU A 64 3.73 17.93 13.12
CA LEU A 64 4.62 17.95 11.97
C LEU A 64 4.27 19.12 11.04
N PRO A 65 5.23 19.65 10.26
CA PRO A 65 4.92 20.60 9.21
C PRO A 65 3.90 20.00 8.23
N LYS A 66 2.99 20.84 7.74
CA LYS A 66 1.95 20.41 6.78
C LYS A 66 2.61 19.84 5.52
N PRO A 67 2.21 18.64 5.06
CA PRO A 67 2.84 18.01 3.91
C PRO A 67 2.39 18.62 2.59
N ASP A 68 3.34 18.80 1.68
CA ASP A 68 3.08 19.04 0.26
C ASP A 68 2.75 17.72 -0.46
N LEU A 69 3.42 16.63 -0.06
CA LEU A 69 3.23 15.28 -0.58
C LEU A 69 3.02 14.30 0.58
N ILE A 70 1.96 13.49 0.48
CA ILE A 70 1.86 12.23 1.23
C ILE A 70 2.14 11.07 0.28
N ILE A 71 3.18 10.30 0.56
CA ILE A 71 3.49 9.04 -0.13
C ILE A 71 3.35 7.87 0.85
N ALA A 72 2.66 6.80 0.46
CA ALA A 72 2.30 5.71 1.38
C ALA A 72 2.46 4.34 0.73
N SER A 73 2.99 3.37 1.48
CA SER A 73 3.03 1.95 1.11
C SER A 73 2.30 1.09 2.14
N PRO A 74 0.96 1.17 2.23
CA PRO A 74 0.21 0.38 3.21
C PRO A 74 0.44 -1.13 3.02
N PRO A 75 0.44 -1.93 4.12
CA PRO A 75 0.65 -3.38 4.05
C PRO A 75 -0.27 -4.08 3.05
N CYS A 76 0.29 -4.98 2.24
CA CYS A 76 -0.41 -5.60 1.10
C CYS A 76 -1.09 -6.94 1.43
N GLU A 77 -0.89 -7.48 2.63
CA GLU A 77 -1.22 -8.85 3.02
C GLU A 77 -2.73 -9.16 2.92
N SER A 78 -3.58 -8.17 3.21
CA SER A 78 -5.04 -8.26 3.04
C SER A 78 -5.48 -8.23 1.57
N TRP A 79 -4.66 -7.63 0.71
CA TRP A 79 -5.07 -7.20 -0.63
C TRP A 79 -4.45 -8.04 -1.75
N SER A 80 -3.34 -8.71 -1.47
CA SER A 80 -2.48 -9.34 -2.46
C SER A 80 -3.11 -10.58 -3.11
N VAL A 81 -2.79 -10.80 -4.39
CA VAL A 81 -3.07 -12.04 -5.12
C VAL A 81 -2.11 -13.16 -4.70
N ALA A 82 -1.01 -12.85 -4.01
CA ALA A 82 -0.10 -13.87 -3.48
C ALA A 82 -0.78 -14.77 -2.43
N SER A 83 -1.91 -14.34 -1.86
CA SER A 83 -2.77 -15.15 -0.99
C SER A 83 -4.01 -15.69 -1.71
N ALA A 84 -3.93 -15.92 -3.02
CA ALA A 84 -5.05 -16.40 -3.83
C ALA A 84 -5.69 -17.66 -3.23
N MET A 85 -7.02 -17.63 -3.19
CA MET A 85 -7.89 -18.74 -2.81
C MET A 85 -9.07 -18.73 -3.79
N LYS A 86 -9.89 -19.79 -3.80
CA LYS A 86 -11.08 -19.83 -4.67
C LYS A 86 -11.90 -18.54 -4.51
N ASN A 87 -12.27 -17.94 -5.64
CA ASN A 87 -13.07 -16.71 -5.75
C ASN A 87 -12.50 -15.48 -5.03
N GLY A 88 -11.18 -15.41 -4.78
CA GLY A 88 -10.57 -14.21 -4.22
C GLY A 88 -9.17 -14.44 -3.64
N ASN A 89 -8.91 -13.88 -2.47
CA ASN A 89 -7.67 -14.09 -1.72
C ASN A 89 -8.00 -14.52 -0.30
N ALA A 90 -6.98 -14.73 0.54
CA ALA A 90 -7.19 -15.27 1.87
C ALA A 90 -7.99 -14.36 2.82
N CYS A 91 -8.23 -13.09 2.52
CA CYS A 91 -9.07 -12.21 3.35
C CYS A 91 -10.47 -12.02 2.76
N TRP A 92 -10.60 -12.08 1.44
CA TRP A 92 -11.79 -11.68 0.69
C TRP A 92 -12.20 -12.74 -0.32
N LYS A 93 -13.50 -13.02 -0.38
CA LYS A 93 -14.12 -13.80 -1.45
C LYS A 93 -15.21 -12.99 -2.14
N ARG A 94 -15.48 -13.35 -3.38
CA ARG A 94 -16.75 -13.03 -4.05
C ARG A 94 -17.65 -14.24 -3.87
N GLU A 95 -18.88 -14.02 -3.40
CA GLU A 95 -19.84 -15.11 -3.24
C GLU A 95 -20.15 -15.78 -4.58
N ASP A 96 -20.29 -17.09 -4.52
CA ASP A 96 -20.72 -17.87 -5.67
C ASP A 96 -22.24 -17.80 -5.76
N VAL A 97 -22.73 -17.24 -6.85
CA VAL A 97 -24.14 -16.95 -7.08
C VAL A 97 -24.65 -17.70 -8.32
N THR A 98 -23.93 -18.73 -8.76
CA THR A 98 -24.31 -19.52 -9.94
C THR A 98 -25.50 -20.45 -9.69
N ASP A 99 -25.82 -20.76 -8.43
CA ASP A 99 -26.96 -21.59 -8.03
C ASP A 99 -28.29 -20.82 -7.99
N ASN A 100 -28.35 -19.64 -8.62
CA ASN A 100 -29.57 -18.84 -8.70
C ASN A 100 -30.37 -19.17 -9.96
N LEU A 101 -31.70 -19.12 -9.84
CA LEU A 101 -32.64 -19.30 -10.96
C LEU A 101 -32.43 -18.27 -12.09
N PHE A 102 -31.83 -17.12 -11.77
CA PHE A 102 -31.49 -16.06 -12.72
C PHE A 102 -30.03 -15.65 -12.56
N ALA A 103 -29.38 -15.30 -13.68
CA ALA A 103 -28.06 -14.69 -13.64
C ALA A 103 -28.11 -13.36 -12.85
N PRO A 104 -27.15 -13.09 -11.96
CA PRO A 104 -27.13 -11.87 -11.18
C PRO A 104 -27.00 -10.65 -12.10
N GLN A 105 -27.91 -9.68 -11.96
CA GLN A 105 -27.84 -8.43 -12.71
C GLN A 105 -26.71 -7.51 -12.23
N ILE A 106 -26.27 -7.69 -10.97
CA ILE A 106 -25.15 -6.97 -10.36
C ILE A 106 -24.15 -8.02 -9.88
N LEU A 107 -22.89 -7.85 -10.28
CA LEU A 107 -21.83 -8.74 -9.84
C LEU A 107 -21.66 -8.62 -8.30
N PRO A 108 -21.67 -9.73 -7.54
CA PRO A 108 -21.58 -9.68 -6.08
C PRO A 108 -20.31 -8.96 -5.61
N SER A 109 -20.34 -8.29 -4.46
CA SER A 109 -19.16 -7.59 -3.95
C SER A 109 -17.91 -8.50 -3.89
N PRO A 110 -16.73 -8.03 -4.31
CA PRO A 110 -15.48 -8.76 -4.15
C PRO A 110 -14.96 -8.80 -2.70
N PHE A 111 -15.67 -8.19 -1.75
CA PHE A 111 -15.29 -7.96 -0.36
C PHE A 111 -16.14 -8.74 0.65
N THR A 112 -16.59 -9.95 0.31
CA THR A 112 -17.17 -10.83 1.32
C THR A 112 -16.09 -11.47 2.18
N ILE A 113 -16.32 -11.52 3.49
CA ILE A 113 -15.37 -12.08 4.47
C ILE A 113 -15.38 -13.61 4.35
N ARG A 114 -14.20 -14.22 4.42
CA ARG A 114 -14.10 -15.69 4.49
C ARG A 114 -14.56 -16.22 5.84
N THR A 115 -15.33 -17.31 5.83
CA THR A 115 -15.69 -18.08 7.03
C THR A 115 -14.57 -19.06 7.38
N THR A 116 -14.62 -19.67 8.55
CA THR A 116 -13.64 -20.70 8.97
C THR A 116 -13.64 -21.90 8.03
N ILE A 117 -14.80 -22.29 7.50
CA ILE A 117 -14.97 -23.41 6.57
C ILE A 117 -14.19 -23.18 5.27
N ASP A 118 -14.05 -21.93 4.82
CA ASP A 118 -13.31 -21.61 3.60
C ASP A 118 -11.81 -21.99 3.68
N TYR A 119 -11.29 -22.36 4.87
CA TYR A 119 -9.89 -22.66 5.11
C TYR A 119 -9.58 -24.15 5.27
N GLU A 120 -10.59 -25.03 5.39
CA GLU A 120 -10.42 -26.44 5.73
C GLU A 120 -9.44 -27.18 4.79
N ASP A 121 -9.46 -26.84 3.49
CA ASP A 121 -8.58 -27.43 2.46
C ASP A 121 -7.39 -26.51 2.06
N THR A 122 -6.95 -25.62 2.95
CA THR A 122 -5.89 -24.65 2.63
C THR A 122 -4.77 -24.60 3.66
N ASN A 123 -3.62 -24.07 3.26
CA ASN A 123 -2.49 -23.82 4.17
C ASN A 123 -2.65 -22.54 5.01
N TYR A 124 -3.81 -21.85 4.94
CA TYR A 124 -4.05 -20.60 5.65
C TYR A 124 -4.79 -20.85 6.95
N VAL A 125 -4.39 -20.13 8.01
CA VAL A 125 -5.08 -20.14 9.31
C VAL A 125 -6.02 -18.94 9.38
N TYR A 126 -7.31 -19.18 9.67
CA TYR A 126 -8.35 -18.15 9.74
C TYR A 126 -7.96 -16.97 10.64
N GLU A 127 -7.56 -17.22 11.88
CA GLU A 127 -7.21 -16.17 12.85
C GLU A 127 -6.11 -15.24 12.32
N ARG A 128 -5.10 -15.80 11.63
CA ARG A 128 -4.03 -15.00 11.02
C ARG A 128 -4.55 -14.12 9.89
N GLN A 129 -5.50 -14.62 9.09
CA GLN A 129 -6.11 -13.82 8.02
C GLN A 129 -7.08 -12.78 8.58
N PHE A 130 -7.80 -13.09 9.65
CA PHE A 130 -8.64 -12.14 10.37
C PHE A 130 -7.82 -10.92 10.79
N LEU A 131 -6.67 -11.13 11.46
CA LEU A 131 -5.80 -10.04 11.89
C LEU A 131 -5.21 -9.26 10.72
N LYS A 132 -4.79 -9.95 9.65
CA LYS A 132 -4.29 -9.31 8.42
C LYS A 132 -5.36 -8.45 7.75
N ARG A 133 -6.60 -8.93 7.70
CA ARG A 133 -7.75 -8.19 7.16
C ARG A 133 -8.01 -6.93 7.96
N VAL A 134 -8.17 -7.05 9.28
CA VAL A 134 -8.43 -5.91 10.19
C VAL A 134 -7.30 -4.87 10.08
N ASN A 135 -6.04 -5.31 10.12
CA ASN A 135 -4.90 -4.42 9.92
C ASN A 135 -4.90 -3.75 8.53
N GLY A 136 -5.21 -4.50 7.48
CA GLY A 136 -5.33 -3.98 6.13
C GLY A 136 -6.41 -2.90 6.02
N GLU A 137 -7.62 -3.17 6.50
CA GLU A 137 -8.73 -2.21 6.50
C GLU A 137 -8.36 -0.94 7.28
N LEU A 138 -7.81 -1.08 8.49
CA LEU A 138 -7.43 0.06 9.34
C LEU A 138 -6.32 0.90 8.71
N THR A 139 -5.27 0.27 8.18
CA THR A 139 -4.14 1.00 7.56
C THR A 139 -4.58 1.76 6.31
N VAL A 140 -5.40 1.16 5.45
CA VAL A 140 -5.93 1.84 4.25
C VAL A 140 -6.91 2.94 4.65
N PHE A 141 -7.85 2.67 5.56
CA PHE A 141 -8.79 3.65 6.06
C PHE A 141 -8.08 4.88 6.65
N ASN A 142 -7.10 4.66 7.54
CA ASN A 142 -6.33 5.72 8.16
C ASN A 142 -5.46 6.47 7.14
N THR A 143 -4.88 5.79 6.14
CA THR A 143 -4.16 6.45 5.04
C THR A 143 -5.05 7.46 4.33
N ILE A 144 -6.27 7.05 3.94
CA ILE A 144 -7.24 7.93 3.30
C ILE A 144 -7.70 9.04 4.25
N LYS A 145 -7.92 8.75 5.54
CA LYS A 145 -8.29 9.74 6.55
C LYS A 145 -7.21 10.80 6.75
N ILE A 146 -5.93 10.41 6.76
CA ILE A 146 -4.78 11.30 6.84
C ILE A 146 -4.74 12.20 5.60
N ILE A 147 -4.84 11.65 4.39
CA ILE A 147 -4.87 12.44 3.15
C ILE A 147 -6.03 13.44 3.17
N LYS A 148 -7.24 13.02 3.57
CA LYS A 148 -8.42 13.89 3.67
C LYS A 148 -8.25 15.00 4.71
N LYS A 149 -7.62 14.73 5.86
CA LYS A 149 -7.41 15.70 6.94
C LYS A 149 -6.36 16.76 6.57
N TYR A 150 -5.20 16.33 6.08
CA TYR A 150 -4.06 17.24 5.86
C TYR A 150 -4.06 17.86 4.45
N GLN A 151 -4.82 17.30 3.51
CA GLN A 151 -5.01 17.84 2.16
C GLN A 151 -3.67 18.24 1.49
N PRO A 152 -2.75 17.28 1.30
CA PRO A 152 -1.50 17.57 0.62
C PRO A 152 -1.78 17.96 -0.83
N LYS A 153 -0.89 18.75 -1.44
CA LYS A 153 -0.98 19.09 -2.86
C LYS A 153 -0.92 17.83 -3.72
N TYR A 154 -0.12 16.85 -3.30
CA TYR A 154 0.04 15.57 -3.97
C TYR A 154 -0.17 14.39 -3.01
N PHE A 155 -0.78 13.32 -3.50
CA PHE A 155 -0.76 12.03 -2.80
C PHE A 155 -0.33 10.92 -3.75
N ILE A 156 0.37 9.92 -3.19
CA ILE A 156 0.80 8.73 -3.89
C ILE A 156 0.63 7.51 -2.97
N ILE A 157 -0.08 6.49 -3.41
CA ILE A 157 -0.31 5.23 -2.67
C ILE A 157 0.25 4.08 -3.50
N GLU A 158 1.21 3.34 -2.94
CA GLU A 158 1.86 2.20 -3.57
C GLU A 158 1.26 0.88 -3.07
N ASN A 159 1.02 -0.04 -3.99
CA ASN A 159 0.68 -1.43 -3.69
C ASN A 159 0.88 -2.33 -4.92
N PRO A 160 0.90 -3.66 -4.78
CA PRO A 160 0.85 -4.58 -5.92
C PRO A 160 -0.26 -4.25 -6.92
N ALA A 161 0.06 -4.36 -8.22
CA ALA A 161 -0.81 -3.88 -9.29
C ALA A 161 -2.18 -4.57 -9.32
N SER A 162 -2.23 -5.86 -9.00
CA SER A 162 -3.45 -6.67 -9.03
C SER A 162 -4.11 -6.81 -7.65
N GLY A 163 -3.69 -6.03 -6.65
CA GLY A 163 -4.25 -6.10 -5.30
C GLY A 163 -5.68 -5.54 -5.22
N LYS A 164 -6.50 -6.11 -4.32
CA LYS A 164 -7.88 -5.66 -4.06
C LYS A 164 -7.98 -4.27 -3.41
N ILE A 165 -6.87 -3.72 -2.93
CA ILE A 165 -6.80 -2.39 -2.31
C ILE A 165 -7.37 -1.29 -3.22
N TRP A 166 -7.20 -1.41 -4.53
CA TRP A 166 -7.64 -0.39 -5.48
C TRP A 166 -9.16 -0.28 -5.53
N GLU A 167 -9.84 -1.42 -5.70
CA GLU A 167 -11.30 -1.52 -5.61
C GLU A 167 -11.79 -1.12 -4.21
N TYR A 168 -11.05 -1.46 -3.14
CA TYR A 168 -11.46 -1.11 -1.78
C TYR A 168 -11.45 0.41 -1.56
N ILE A 169 -10.39 1.10 -2.01
CA ILE A 169 -10.28 2.54 -1.86
C ILE A 169 -11.38 3.27 -2.66
N GLU A 170 -11.67 2.82 -3.88
CA GLU A 170 -12.64 3.48 -4.77
C GLU A 170 -14.09 3.11 -4.45
N ASP A 171 -14.40 1.83 -4.28
CA ASP A 171 -15.77 1.36 -4.18
C ASP A 171 -16.26 1.33 -2.72
N VAL A 172 -15.39 0.98 -1.76
CA VAL A 172 -15.76 0.88 -0.35
C VAL A 172 -15.54 2.21 0.37
N LEU A 173 -14.37 2.84 0.20
CA LEU A 173 -14.06 4.12 0.86
C LEU A 173 -14.49 5.36 0.06
N ASN A 174 -14.99 5.18 -1.16
CA ASN A 174 -15.40 6.23 -2.07
C ASN A 174 -14.34 7.34 -2.21
N PHE A 175 -13.08 6.93 -2.40
CA PHE A 175 -11.96 7.83 -2.60
C PHE A 175 -11.40 7.65 -4.01
N LYS A 176 -11.49 8.69 -4.82
CA LYS A 176 -11.08 8.64 -6.23
C LYS A 176 -9.57 8.52 -6.34
N LEU A 177 -9.12 7.65 -7.26
CA LEU A 177 -7.71 7.49 -7.62
C LEU A 177 -7.53 7.88 -9.10
N PRO A 178 -7.36 9.18 -9.42
CA PRO A 178 -7.37 9.68 -10.79
C PRO A 178 -6.35 9.01 -11.71
N PHE A 179 -5.17 8.70 -11.19
CA PHE A 179 -4.12 8.02 -11.92
C PHE A 179 -3.69 6.77 -11.17
N LYS A 180 -3.72 5.61 -11.82
CA LYS A 180 -3.16 4.35 -11.32
C LYS A 180 -1.88 4.03 -12.10
N ASN A 181 -0.78 4.71 -11.76
CA ASN A 181 0.47 4.63 -12.51
C ASN A 181 1.09 3.24 -12.36
N LEU A 182 0.84 2.38 -13.35
CA LEU A 182 1.37 1.02 -13.39
C LEU A 182 2.87 1.06 -13.73
N THR A 183 3.66 0.32 -12.95
CA THR A 183 5.09 0.14 -13.15
C THR A 183 5.47 -1.31 -12.83
N ARG A 184 6.72 -1.64 -13.13
CA ARG A 184 7.34 -2.94 -12.84
C ARG A 184 8.72 -2.67 -12.27
N TYR A 185 9.01 -3.19 -11.08
CA TYR A 185 10.23 -2.83 -10.34
C TYR A 185 11.51 -3.15 -11.12
N ASN A 186 11.53 -4.18 -11.96
CA ASN A 186 12.69 -4.49 -12.80
C ASN A 186 12.98 -3.47 -13.91
N ASN A 187 12.10 -2.48 -14.14
CA ASN A 187 12.44 -1.33 -14.98
C ASN A 187 13.39 -0.34 -14.27
N TYR A 188 13.68 -0.60 -12.98
CA TYR A 188 14.44 0.23 -12.07
C TYR A 188 15.43 -0.61 -11.23
N ASP A 189 16.04 -1.63 -11.84
CA ASP A 189 17.10 -2.48 -11.26
C ASP A 189 16.66 -3.37 -10.09
N TYR A 190 15.40 -3.80 -10.08
CA TYR A 190 14.96 -4.88 -9.21
C TYR A 190 15.05 -6.23 -9.92
N PRO A 191 15.48 -7.32 -9.27
CA PRO A 191 15.71 -8.61 -9.93
C PRO A 191 14.41 -9.29 -10.40
N LEU A 192 13.27 -8.87 -9.86
CA LEU A 192 11.94 -9.41 -10.15
C LEU A 192 11.07 -8.37 -10.84
N GLN A 193 10.17 -8.80 -11.74
CA GLN A 193 9.31 -7.87 -12.46
C GLN A 193 8.38 -7.07 -11.53
N LYS A 194 7.92 -7.68 -10.43
CA LYS A 194 6.99 -7.14 -9.42
C LYS A 194 6.11 -5.98 -9.94
N PRO A 195 4.99 -6.31 -10.62
CA PRO A 195 4.03 -5.31 -11.07
C PRO A 195 3.40 -4.56 -9.89
N THR A 196 3.50 -3.24 -9.92
CA THR A 196 3.08 -2.34 -8.83
C THR A 196 2.35 -1.14 -9.41
N LYS A 197 1.37 -0.60 -8.69
CA LYS A 197 0.74 0.68 -9.05
C LYS A 197 1.10 1.72 -7.99
N PHE A 198 1.35 2.94 -8.46
CA PHE A 198 1.43 4.15 -7.64
C PHE A 198 0.20 4.99 -7.96
N ALA A 199 -0.86 4.82 -7.17
CA ALA A 199 -2.10 5.55 -7.34
C ALA A 199 -1.96 6.98 -6.79
N SER A 200 -2.31 7.98 -7.59
CA SER A 200 -2.03 9.38 -7.27
C SER A 200 -3.02 10.35 -7.90
N ASN A 201 -2.97 11.61 -7.46
CA ASN A 201 -3.70 12.72 -8.09
C ASN A 201 -2.97 13.36 -9.29
N ILE A 202 -1.79 12.85 -9.66
CA ILE A 202 -1.03 13.27 -10.85
C ILE A 202 -0.54 12.07 -11.66
N HIS A 203 -0.39 12.25 -12.98
CA HIS A 203 0.26 11.26 -13.82
C HIS A 203 1.78 11.29 -13.62
N LEU A 204 2.36 10.15 -13.22
CA LEU A 204 3.78 10.00 -12.91
C LEU A 204 4.62 9.60 -14.12
N GLY A 205 4.04 8.95 -15.13
CA GLY A 205 4.77 8.55 -16.35
C GLY A 205 5.85 7.48 -16.12
N LEU A 206 5.63 6.57 -15.16
CA LEU A 206 6.59 5.55 -14.76
C LEU A 206 6.88 4.54 -15.90
N LYS A 207 8.10 4.02 -15.94
CA LYS A 207 8.50 2.96 -16.88
C LYS A 207 7.74 1.68 -16.57
N ASN A 208 7.20 1.05 -17.61
CA ASN A 208 6.32 -0.10 -17.43
C ASN A 208 6.50 -1.18 -18.51
N LYS A 209 7.71 -1.32 -19.07
CA LYS A 209 7.97 -2.35 -20.08
C LYS A 209 7.92 -3.74 -19.44
N VAL A 210 7.38 -4.71 -20.18
CA VAL A 210 7.41 -6.13 -19.77
C VAL A 210 8.81 -6.67 -20.08
N ILE A 211 9.67 -6.67 -19.07
CA ILE A 211 11.04 -7.20 -19.16
C ILE A 211 11.08 -8.53 -18.41
N LYS A 212 11.79 -9.53 -18.94
CA LYS A 212 11.98 -10.84 -18.29
C LYS A 212 12.72 -10.65 -16.96
N GLN A 213 12.28 -11.35 -15.92
CA GLN A 213 12.95 -11.31 -14.62
C GLN A 213 14.29 -12.04 -14.65
N GLU A 214 15.25 -11.57 -13.85
CA GLU A 214 16.61 -12.12 -13.79
C GLU A 214 16.64 -13.45 -13.02
N ILE A 215 15.81 -13.57 -12.00
CA ILE A 215 15.74 -14.74 -11.11
C ILE A 215 14.30 -15.22 -10.95
N ALA A 216 14.14 -16.50 -10.60
CA ALA A 216 12.85 -17.06 -10.20
C ALA A 216 12.48 -16.60 -8.78
N TRP A 217 11.18 -16.42 -8.52
CA TRP A 217 10.68 -15.94 -7.22
C TRP A 217 11.10 -16.84 -6.04
N GLY A 218 11.17 -18.16 -6.25
CA GLY A 218 11.60 -19.12 -5.23
C GLY A 218 13.07 -19.01 -4.82
N ASN A 219 13.90 -18.37 -5.65
CA ASN A 219 15.32 -18.16 -5.41
C ASN A 219 15.63 -16.76 -4.88
N PHE A 220 14.61 -15.93 -4.68
CA PHE A 220 14.77 -14.62 -4.06
C PHE A 220 14.68 -14.71 -2.54
N SER A 221 15.20 -13.70 -1.85
CA SER A 221 15.25 -13.63 -0.39
C SER A 221 13.88 -13.80 0.27
N LYS A 222 13.91 -14.42 1.45
CA LYS A 222 12.74 -14.58 2.33
C LYS A 222 12.57 -13.40 3.29
N SER A 223 13.53 -12.48 3.41
CA SER A 223 13.41 -11.29 4.27
C SER A 223 12.21 -10.44 3.85
N TYR A 224 11.45 -9.98 4.84
CA TYR A 224 10.31 -9.10 4.59
C TYR A 224 10.80 -7.78 4.02
N ASN A 225 11.80 -7.16 4.65
CA ASN A 225 12.34 -5.86 4.26
C ASN A 225 12.94 -5.88 2.83
N GLU A 226 13.57 -6.97 2.41
CA GLU A 226 14.09 -7.08 1.04
C GLU A 226 12.98 -7.26 -0.02
N ARG A 227 11.92 -8.00 0.33
CA ARG A 227 10.76 -8.21 -0.56
C ARG A 227 9.85 -6.99 -0.65
N SER A 228 9.80 -6.16 0.39
CA SER A 228 9.05 -4.91 0.40
C SER A 228 9.83 -3.72 -0.16
N ASN A 229 11.15 -3.86 -0.32
CA ASN A 229 12.02 -2.80 -0.82
C ASN A 229 11.55 -2.24 -2.17
N ILE A 230 11.40 -0.91 -2.23
CA ILE A 230 11.08 -0.18 -3.45
C ILE A 230 12.40 0.24 -4.09
N PRO A 231 12.58 0.04 -5.40
CA PRO A 231 13.84 0.41 -6.05
C PRO A 231 14.11 1.90 -5.91
N GLU A 232 15.33 2.25 -5.50
CA GLU A 232 15.72 3.64 -5.25
C GLU A 232 15.56 4.50 -6.52
N LYS A 233 15.98 3.99 -7.68
CA LYS A 233 15.82 4.69 -8.97
C LYS A 233 14.36 4.97 -9.33
N LEU A 234 13.42 4.13 -8.87
CA LEU A 234 11.99 4.36 -9.08
C LEU A 234 11.50 5.51 -8.20
N VAL A 235 11.90 5.53 -6.93
CA VAL A 235 11.54 6.62 -6.02
C VAL A 235 12.18 7.95 -6.44
N ASP A 236 13.43 7.93 -6.90
CA ASP A 236 14.12 9.09 -7.48
C ASP A 236 13.33 9.68 -8.66
N ASP A 237 12.81 8.84 -9.55
CA ASP A 237 11.98 9.22 -10.71
C ASP A 237 10.66 9.87 -10.26
N ILE A 238 10.01 9.28 -9.25
CA ILE A 238 8.79 9.83 -8.65
C ILE A 238 9.05 11.21 -8.03
N PHE A 239 10.09 11.37 -7.20
CA PHE A 239 10.37 12.65 -6.56
C PHE A 239 10.75 13.74 -7.56
N LYS A 240 11.54 13.43 -8.60
CA LYS A 240 11.79 14.36 -9.71
C LYS A 240 10.49 14.83 -10.34
N LYS A 241 9.57 13.91 -10.63
CA LYS A 241 8.28 14.24 -11.24
C LYS A 241 7.42 15.14 -10.35
N VAL A 242 7.39 14.88 -9.05
CA VAL A 242 6.63 15.71 -8.10
C VAL A 242 7.25 17.10 -7.96
N LEU A 243 8.58 17.20 -7.87
CA LEU A 243 9.30 18.48 -7.81
C LEU A 243 9.08 19.32 -9.07
N GLU A 244 9.14 18.71 -10.27
CA GLU A 244 8.82 19.37 -11.53
C GLU A 244 7.41 19.98 -11.55
N LYS A 245 6.44 19.31 -10.94
CA LYS A 245 5.06 19.79 -10.82
C LYS A 245 4.87 20.81 -9.70
N ASN A 246 5.79 20.87 -8.74
CA ASN A 246 5.67 21.75 -7.59
C ASN A 246 6.27 23.14 -7.80
N LYS A 247 7.17 23.27 -8.79
CA LYS A 247 7.62 24.55 -9.35
C LYS A 247 6.47 25.26 -10.06
#